data_AF-A0A8X7UID6-F1
#
_entry.id   AF-A0A8X7UID6-F1
#
_cell.length_a   1.000
_cell.length_b   1.000
_cell.length_c   1.000
_cell.angle_alpha   90.00
_cell.angle_beta   90.00
_cell.angle_gamma   90.00
#
_symmetry.space_group_name_H-M   'P 1'
#
loop_
_entity.id
_entity.type
_entity.pdbx_description
1 polymer ?
#
loop_
_entity_poly.entity_id
_entity_poly.type
_entity_poly.pdbx_seq_one_letter_code
_entity_poly.pdbx_strand_id
1 'polypeptide(L)' 'MVLIYVKSGEWMSSCSEEWSFVVDKERRGRMVALETTTLLEQLKIMVCEDYGVNHNVEFSYKMVNQ' A
#
# COMPACT_ATOMS: atom_id res chain seq x y z
N MET A 1 -18.04 -2.94 5.46
CA MET A 1 -16.58 -2.92 5.75
C MET A 1 -15.84 -4.10 5.12
N VAL A 2 -14.62 -3.83 4.62
CA VAL A 2 -13.63 -4.80 4.14
C VAL A 2 -12.29 -4.51 4.82
N LEU A 3 -11.55 -5.54 5.19
CA LEU A 3 -10.18 -5.42 5.68
C LEU A 3 -9.21 -5.67 4.54
N ILE A 4 -8.32 -4.72 4.30
CA ILE A 4 -7.20 -4.89 3.37
C ILE A 4 -5.88 -4.83 4.13
N TYR A 5 -4.93 -5.63 3.67
CA TYR A 5 -3.56 -5.53 4.14
C TYR A 5 -2.74 -4.69 3.18
N VAL A 6 -2.09 -3.66 3.71
CA VAL A 6 -1.36 -2.65 2.93
C VAL A 6 0.11 -2.65 3.33
N LYS A 7 1.00 -2.40 2.37
CA LYS A 7 2.43 -2.22 2.57
C LYS A 7 2.90 -1.03 1.73
N SER A 8 3.81 -0.23 2.26
CA SER A 8 4.56 0.77 1.49
C SER A 8 5.86 0.16 0.95
N GLY A 9 6.40 0.77 -0.10
CA GLY A 9 7.65 0.38 -0.73
C GLY A 9 7.93 1.24 -1.96
N GLU A 10 9.07 0.99 -2.58
CA GLU A 10 9.53 1.73 -3.76
C GLU A 10 9.78 0.76 -4.91
N TRP A 11 9.49 1.21 -6.13
CA TRP A 11 9.92 0.49 -7.32
C TRP A 11 11.38 0.79 -7.59
N MET A 12 12.20 -0.25 -7.58
CA MET A 12 13.60 -0.17 -7.97
C MET A 12 13.82 -0.92 -9.28
N SER A 13 14.46 -0.24 -10.23
CA SER A 13 14.96 -0.85 -11.45
C SER A 13 16.30 -1.52 -11.14
N SER A 14 16.44 -2.79 -11.50
CA SER A 14 17.72 -3.49 -11.42
C SER A 14 18.59 -3.19 -12.64
N CYS A 15 19.88 -3.53 -12.58
CA CYS A 15 20.78 -3.48 -13.74
C CYS A 15 20.32 -4.37 -14.92
N SER A 16 19.31 -5.22 -14.74
CA SER A 16 18.73 -6.09 -15.76
C SER A 16 17.43 -5.53 -16.37
N GLU A 17 17.11 -4.24 -16.15
CA GLU A 17 15.89 -3.57 -16.63
C GLU A 17 14.57 -4.14 -16.08
N GLU A 18 14.64 -4.99 -15.05
CA GLU A 18 13.47 -5.50 -14.36
C GLU A 18 13.12 -4.58 -13.19
N TRP A 19 11.87 -4.12 -13.17
CA TRP A 19 11.33 -3.40 -12.03
C TRP A 19 10.92 -4.38 -10.94
N SER A 20 11.37 -4.13 -9.71
CA SER A 20 10.95 -4.89 -8.54
C SER A 20 10.42 -3.94 -7.46
N PHE A 21 9.31 -4.33 -6.83
CA PHE A 21 8.76 -3.59 -5.72
C PHE A 21 9.46 -3.99 -4.43
N VAL A 22 10.18 -3.05 -3.82
CA VAL A 22 10.92 -3.27 -2.59
C VAL A 22 10.14 -2.68 -1.42
N VAL A 23 9.58 -3.58 -0.62
CA VAL A 23 8.78 -3.25 0.57
C VAL A 23 9.64 -2.52 1.60
N ASP A 24 9.12 -1.43 2.12
CA ASP A 24 9.65 -0.72 3.28
C ASP A 24 9.47 -1.58 4.55
N LYS A 25 10.57 -2.19 5.00
CA LYS A 25 10.57 -3.08 6.16
C LYS A 25 10.46 -2.32 7.48
N GLU A 26 10.84 -1.04 7.52
CA GLU A 26 10.77 -0.23 8.74
C GLU A 26 9.33 0.16 9.04
N ARG A 27 8.58 0.60 8.02
CA ARG A 27 7.18 1.02 8.19
C ARG A 27 6.20 -0.16 8.38
N ARG A 28 6.61 -1.37 8.00
CA ARG A 28 5.84 -2.63 8.09
C ARG A 28 4.48 -2.56 7.38
N GLY A 29 3.80 -3.71 7.25
CA GLY A 29 2.44 -3.74 6.70
C GLY A 29 1.37 -3.46 7.76
N ARG A 30 0.23 -2.89 7.36
CA ARG A 30 -0.89 -2.54 8.24
C ARG A 30 -2.21 -3.05 7.70
N MET A 31 -3.12 -3.42 8.59
CA MET A 31 -4.51 -3.69 8.23
C MET A 31 -5.31 -2.40 8.26
N VAL A 32 -6.02 -2.11 7.17
CA VAL A 32 -6.91 -0.95 7.05
C VAL A 32 -8.33 -1.45 6.87
N ALA A 33 -9.22 -0.95 7.72
CA ALA A 33 -10.65 -1.20 7.60
C ALA A 33 -11.29 -0.12 6.73
N LEU A 34 -11.99 -0.53 5.68
CA LEU A 34 -12.59 0.36 4.70
C LEU A 34 -14.07 0.09 4.58
N GLU A 35 -14.86 1.12 4.33
CA GLU A 35 -16.21 0.89 3.85
C GLU A 35 -16.18 0.43 2.40
N THR A 36 -17.14 -0.39 2.01
CA THR A 36 -17.25 -0.86 0.62
C THR A 36 -17.57 0.28 -0.36
N THR A 37 -17.96 1.44 0.17
CA THR A 37 -18.21 2.69 -0.56
C THR A 37 -16.99 3.61 -0.60
N THR A 38 -15.90 3.30 0.11
CA THR A 38 -14.69 4.12 0.12
C THR A 38 -14.05 4.14 -1.28
N LEU A 39 -13.82 5.34 -1.80
CA LEU A 39 -13.19 5.51 -3.11
C LEU A 39 -11.68 5.24 -3.05
N LEU A 40 -11.12 4.78 -4.16
CA LEU A 40 -9.68 4.48 -4.26
C LEU A 40 -8.81 5.69 -3.93
N GLU A 41 -9.19 6.90 -4.37
CA GLU A 41 -8.42 8.12 -4.06
C GLU A 41 -8.40 8.43 -2.56
N GLN A 42 -9.53 8.25 -1.88
CA GLN A 42 -9.60 8.44 -0.42
C GLN A 42 -8.75 7.40 0.31
N LEU A 43 -8.73 6.16 -0.17
CA LEU A 43 -7.84 5.13 0.34
C LEU A 43 -6.36 5.54 0.20
N LYS A 44 -5.96 6.06 -0.97
CA LYS A 44 -4.57 6.51 -1.17
C LYS A 44 -4.19 7.60 -0.17
N ILE A 45 -5.06 8.60 0.03
CA ILE A 45 -4.82 9.69 0.99
C ILE A 45 -4.66 9.13 2.41
N MET A 46 -5.61 8.31 2.87
CA MET A 46 -5.56 7.74 4.22
C MET A 46 -4.29 6.92 4.47
N VAL A 47 -3.86 6.11 3.50
CA VAL A 47 -2.63 5.32 3.66
C VAL A 47 -1.38 6.19 3.58
N CYS A 48 -1.32 7.18 2.69
CA CYS A 48 -0.21 8.14 2.64
C CYS A 48 -0.01 8.85 3.98
N GLU A 49 -1.11 9.32 4.58
CA GLU A 49 -1.11 9.98 5.89
C GLU A 49 -0.63 9.03 7.00
N ASP A 50 -1.15 7.78 7.03
CA ASP A 50 -0.78 6.80 8.06
C ASP A 50 0.69 6.35 7.99
N TYR A 51 1.23 6.23 6.77
CA TYR A 51 2.63 5.86 6.53
C TYR A 51 3.58 7.07 6.59
N GLY A 52 3.07 8.31 6.62
CA GLY A 52 3.88 9.52 6.54
C GLY A 52 4.71 9.57 5.26
N VAL A 53 4.12 9.16 4.13
CA VAL A 53 4.76 9.09 2.80
C VAL A 53 4.08 10.03 1.83
N ASN A 54 4.84 10.56 0.88
CA ASN A 54 4.31 11.41 -0.17
C ASN A 54 3.65 10.54 -1.27
N HIS A 55 2.78 11.14 -2.10
CA HIS A 55 1.79 10.52 -2.99
C HIS A 55 2.26 9.44 -4.00
N ASN A 56 3.56 9.09 -4.05
CA ASN A 56 4.13 8.05 -4.92
C ASN A 56 4.19 6.68 -4.24
N VAL A 57 3.07 6.20 -3.72
CA VAL A 57 2.96 4.86 -3.12
C VAL A 57 2.14 3.95 -4.03
N GLU A 58 2.66 2.74 -4.25
CA GLU A 58 1.91 1.66 -4.90
C GLU A 58 1.36 0.70 -3.85
N PHE A 59 0.09 0.34 -4.00
CA PHE A 59 -0.65 -0.49 -3.06
C PHE A 59 -0.87 -1.89 -3.63
N SER A 60 -0.31 -2.91 -2.97
CA SER A 60 -0.75 -4.29 -3.17
C SER A 60 -1.72 -4.65 -2.04
N TYR A 61 -2.94 -5.08 -2.37
CA TYR A 61 -3.91 -5.54 -1.39
C TYR A 61 -4.18 -7.03 -1.57
N LYS A 62 -4.32 -7.74 -0.44
CA LYS A 62 -4.86 -9.10 -0.41
C LYS A 62 -6.11 -9.09 0.46
N MET A 63 -7.22 -9.55 -0.10
CA MET A 63 -8.44 -9.81 0.68
C MET A 63 -8.11 -10.93 1.67
N VAL A 64 -8.27 -10.65 2.95
CA VAL A 64 -8.20 -11.68 3.99
C VAL A 64 -9.60 -12.28 4.07
N ASN A 65 -9.80 -13.44 3.47
CA ASN A 65 -11.01 -14.22 3.74
C ASN A 65 -10.96 -14.61 5.23
N GLN A 66 -11.94 -14.13 6.00
CA GLN A 66 -12.15 -14.55 7.39
C GLN A 66 -12.55 -16.02 7.45
#